data_AF-A0A257ZTS1-F1
#
_entry.id   AF-A0A257ZTS1-F1
#
_cell.length_a   1.000
_cell.length_b   1.000
_cell.length_c   1.000
_cell.angle_alpha   90.00
_cell.angle_beta   90.00
_cell.angle_gamma   90.00
#
_symmetry.space_group_name_H-M   'P 1'
#
loop_
_entity.id
_entity.type
_entity.pdbx_description
1 polymer ?
#
loop_
_entity_poly.entity_id
_entity_poly.type
_entity_poly.pdbx_seq_one_letter_code
_entity_poly.pdbx_strand_id
1 'polypeptide(L)' 'MKLITWNIQWARGTDDVVDPRRIIEHARAMADFDVLCLQEVAANFPDLDGNDDTNQFALFADMLPGFTAIEG' A
#
# COMPACT_ATOMS: atom_id res chain seq x y z
N MET A 1 10.36 -1.50 -18.35
CA MET A 1 10.44 -1.70 -16.90
C MET A 1 10.18 -0.38 -16.20
N LYS A 2 9.05 -0.26 -15.51
CA LYS A 2 8.64 0.89 -14.71
C LYS A 2 8.57 0.46 -13.25
N LEU A 3 9.38 1.10 -12.43
CA LEU A 3 9.45 0.88 -10.99
C LEU A 3 8.86 2.10 -10.29
N ILE A 4 7.93 1.86 -9.37
CA ILE A 4 7.49 2.86 -8.39
C ILE A 4 8.02 2.41 -7.03
N THR A 5 8.65 3.34 -6.31
CA THR A 5 8.94 3.18 -4.88
C THR A 5 8.25 4.28 -4.12
N TRP A 6 7.55 3.94 -3.04
CA TRP A 6 6.72 4.89 -2.32
C TRP A 6 6.60 4.52 -0.83
N ASN A 7 7.03 5.43 0.04
CA ASN A 7 6.64 5.42 1.44
C ASN A 7 5.21 5.97 1.56
N ILE A 8 4.29 5.12 1.99
CA ILE A 8 2.84 5.38 1.97
C ILE A 8 2.26 5.76 3.33
N GLN A 9 3.08 5.88 4.39
CA GLN A 9 2.62 6.24 5.73
C GLN A 9 1.43 5.37 6.21
N TRP A 10 1.56 4.04 6.17
CA TRP A 10 0.48 3.05 6.43
C TRP A 10 -0.82 3.34 5.67
N ALA A 11 -0.72 3.89 4.46
CA ALA A 11 -1.83 4.35 3.63
C ALA A 11 -2.65 5.52 4.20
N ARG A 12 -2.12 6.23 5.20
CA ARG A 12 -2.69 7.44 5.79
C ARG A 12 -2.35 8.66 4.96
N GLY A 13 -3.40 9.32 4.46
CA GLY A 13 -3.25 10.55 3.69
C GLY A 13 -3.03 11.75 4.60
N THR A 14 -2.72 12.90 3.98
CA THR A 14 -2.69 14.20 4.68
C THR A 14 -4.07 14.67 5.11
N ASP A 15 -5.11 13.96 4.69
CA ASP A 15 -6.50 14.10 5.12
C ASP A 15 -6.84 13.21 6.34
N ASP A 16 -5.82 12.61 6.96
CA ASP A 16 -5.91 11.73 8.13
C ASP A 16 -6.72 10.44 7.92
N VAL A 17 -7.09 10.12 6.67
CA VAL A 17 -7.80 8.88 6.30
C VAL A 17 -6.79 7.78 5.98
N VAL A 18 -6.95 6.59 6.54
CA VAL A 18 -6.24 5.38 6.12
C VAL A 18 -7.03 4.67 5.03
N ASP A 19 -6.49 4.62 3.80
CA ASP A 19 -7.13 3.95 2.65
C ASP A 19 -6.08 3.26 1.76
N PRO A 20 -5.85 1.94 1.93
CA PRO A 20 -4.95 1.17 1.07
C PRO A 20 -5.36 1.14 -0.40
N ARG A 21 -6.67 1.16 -0.71
CA ARG A 21 -7.14 1.13 -2.11
C ARG A 21 -6.72 2.38 -2.85
N ARG A 22 -6.77 3.54 -2.19
CA ARG A 22 -6.29 4.83 -2.74
C ARG A 22 -4.83 4.74 -3.19
N ILE A 23 -3.97 4.04 -2.47
CA ILE A 23 -2.55 3.85 -2.86
C ILE A 23 -2.44 3.14 -4.21
N ILE A 24 -3.19 2.04 -4.41
CA ILE A 24 -3.16 1.28 -5.67
C ILE A 24 -3.71 2.11 -6.84
N GLU A 25 -4.80 2.84 -6.62
CA GLU A 25 -5.39 3.72 -7.63
C GLU A 25 -4.40 4.81 -8.08
N HIS A 26 -3.72 5.45 -7.13
CA HIS A 26 -2.70 6.45 -7.45
C HIS A 26 -1.47 5.84 -8.14
N ALA A 27 -0.98 4.68 -7.69
CA ALA A 27 0.16 4.02 -8.32
C ALA A 27 -0.16 3.67 -9.79
N ARG A 28 -1.36 3.18 -10.09
CA ARG A 28 -1.83 2.92 -11.46
C ARG A 28 -1.96 4.18 -12.30
N ALA A 29 -2.42 5.29 -11.71
CA ALA A 29 -2.51 6.57 -12.40
C ALA A 29 -1.12 7.16 -12.74
N MET A 30 -0.10 6.90 -11.91
CA MET A 30 1.28 7.31 -12.19
C MET A 30 1.90 6.52 -13.34
N ALA A 31 1.72 5.20 -13.33
CA ALA A 31 2.18 4.32 -14.39
C ALA A 31 1.50 2.96 -14.38
N ASP A 32 1.44 2.32 -15.53
CA ASP A 32 1.32 0.87 -15.61
C ASP A 32 2.67 0.24 -15.18
N PHE A 33 2.85 0.09 -13.87
CA PHE A 33 4.10 -0.33 -13.24
C PHE A 33 4.35 -1.83 -13.41
N ASP A 34 5.62 -2.20 -13.60
CA ASP A 34 6.09 -3.58 -13.60
C ASP A 34 6.45 -4.03 -12.16
N VAL A 35 6.92 -3.10 -11.33
CA VAL A 35 7.28 -3.32 -9.92
C VAL A 35 6.79 -2.15 -9.07
N LEU A 36 6.15 -2.47 -7.94
CA LEU A 36 5.72 -1.52 -6.92
C LEU A 36 6.37 -1.89 -5.59
N CYS A 37 7.22 -1.01 -5.07
CA CYS A 37 7.87 -1.15 -3.77
C CYS A 37 7.23 -0.17 -2.78
N LEU A 38 6.55 -0.68 -1.76
CA LEU A 38 5.91 0.13 -0.73
C LEU A 38 6.71 0.10 0.57
N GLN A 39 6.86 1.25 1.23
CA GLN A 39 7.42 1.37 2.58
C GLN A 39 6.36 1.91 3.56
N GLU A 40 6.58 1.66 4.85
CA GLU A 40 5.60 1.92 5.92
C GLU A 40 4.26 1.23 5.68
N VAL A 41 4.29 -0.03 5.25
CA VAL A 41 3.11 -0.90 5.20
C VAL A 41 2.86 -1.48 6.59
N ALA A 42 1.65 -1.37 7.11
CA ALA A 42 1.31 -1.83 8.46
C ALA A 42 0.64 -3.21 8.46
N ALA A 43 1.01 -4.06 9.43
CA ALA A 43 0.26 -5.26 9.78
C ALA A 43 0.20 -5.40 11.30
N ASN A 44 -1.01 -5.40 11.87
CA ASN A 44 -1.23 -5.46 13.32
C ASN A 44 -0.60 -4.28 14.10
N PHE A 45 -0.83 -3.04 13.64
CA PHE A 45 -0.40 -1.80 14.31
C PHE A 45 -1.61 -0.93 14.69
N PRO A 46 -2.46 -1.37 15.64
CA PRO A 46 -3.67 -0.64 16.02
C PRO A 46 -3.39 0.67 16.78
N ASP A 47 -2.16 0.88 17.28
CA ASP A 47 -1.79 2.09 18.00
C ASP A 47 -1.46 3.28 17.06
N LEU A 48 -1.45 3.08 15.74
CA LEU A 48 -1.27 4.14 14.76
C LEU A 48 -2.59 4.90 14.54
N ASP A 49 -2.50 6.23 14.39
CA ASP A 49 -3.66 7.09 14.18
C ASP A 49 -4.51 6.64 12.99
N GLY A 50 -5.78 6.28 13.27
CA GLY A 50 -6.76 5.86 12.27
C GLY A 50 -6.53 4.46 11.70
N ASN A 51 -5.57 3.70 12.22
CA ASN A 51 -5.29 2.33 11.80
C ASN A 51 -5.92 1.31 12.76
N ASP A 52 -5.94 0.04 12.34
CA ASP A 52 -6.42 -1.09 13.14
C ASP A 52 -5.41 -2.26 13.09
N ASP A 53 -5.86 -3.47 13.38
CA ASP A 53 -5.05 -4.69 13.33
C ASP A 53 -4.91 -5.30 11.92
N THR A 54 -5.47 -4.65 10.89
CA THR A 54 -5.48 -5.13 9.51
C THR A 54 -4.07 -5.41 9.00
N ASN A 55 -3.92 -6.52 8.26
CA ASN A 55 -2.72 -6.84 7.51
C ASN A 55 -2.77 -6.16 6.13
N GLN A 56 -2.11 -5.01 5.98
CA GLN A 56 -2.08 -4.31 4.70
C GLN A 56 -1.29 -5.05 3.62
N PHE A 57 -0.31 -5.89 3.96
CA PHE A 57 0.39 -6.71 2.97
C PHE A 57 -0.58 -7.66 2.26
N ALA A 58 -1.44 -8.35 3.03
CA ALA A 58 -2.49 -9.21 2.49
C ALA A 58 -3.48 -8.42 1.62
N LEU A 59 -3.92 -7.24 2.08
CA LEU A 59 -4.81 -6.38 1.30
C LEU A 59 -4.20 -5.96 -0.04
N PHE A 60 -2.93 -5.54 -0.05
CA PHE A 60 -2.26 -5.15 -1.29
C PHE A 60 -2.09 -6.34 -2.25
N ALA A 61 -1.79 -7.53 -1.75
CA ALA A 61 -1.73 -8.75 -2.55
C ALA A 61 -3.09 -9.07 -3.20
N ASP A 62 -4.18 -9.00 -2.43
CA ASP A 62 -5.54 -9.24 -2.91
C ASP A 62 -5.99 -8.21 -3.97
N MET A 63 -5.56 -6.95 -3.83
CA MET A 63 -5.87 -5.88 -4.79
C MET A 63 -5.05 -5.97 -6.09
N LEU A 64 -4.00 -6.80 -6.14
CA LEU A 64 -3.08 -6.93 -7.26
C LEU A 64 -2.93 -8.38 -7.73
N PRO A 65 -4.00 -9.08 -8.16
CA PRO A 65 -3.97 -10.51 -8.48
C PRO A 65 -3.09 -10.90 -9.68
N GLY A 66 -2.53 -9.94 -10.42
CA GLY A 66 -1.55 -10.15 -11.49
C GLY A 66 -0.09 -9.97 -11.07
N PHE A 67 0.16 -9.68 -9.80
CA PHE A 67 1.50 -9.43 -9.25
C PHE A 67 1.84 -10.50 -8.22
N THR A 68 3.15 -10.77 -8.08
CA THR A 68 3.65 -11.61 -7.00
C THR A 68 4.00 -10.70 -5.82
N ALA A 69 3.27 -10.83 -4.72
CA ALA A 69 3.60 -10.14 -3.47
C ALA A 69 4.87 -10.72 -2.86
N ILE A 70 5.79 -9.84 -2.45
CA ILE A 70 7.02 -10.17 -1.73
C ILE A 70 7.07 -9.29 -0.50
N GLU A 71 6.97 -9.90 0.68
CA GLU A 71 7.14 -9.22 1.97
C GLU A 71 8.64 -9.17 2.31
N GLY A 72 9.10 -8.03 2.82
CA GLY A 72 10.50 -7.74 3.15
C GLY A 72 10.76 -7.60 4.64
#